data_AF-A0A1E4TTF6-F1
#
_entry.id   AF-A0A1E4TTF6-F1
#
_cell.length_a   1.000
_cell.length_b   1.000
_cell.length_c   1.000
_cell.angle_alpha   90.00
_cell.angle_beta   90.00
_cell.angle_gamma   90.00
#
_symmetry.space_group_name_H-M   'P 1'
#
loop_
_entity.id
_entity.type
_entity.pdbx_description
1 polymer ?
#
loop_
_entity_poly.entity_id
_entity_poly.type
_entity_poly.pdbx_seq_one_letter_code
_entity_poly.pdbx_strand_id
1 'polypeptide(L)'
;MTKLTFEDVSKGNSTLEKTSISTFNVKGDLIPRIDVNQFVKILDGVYNEYFSKVLIIDCRFEYEFNGGHIDGAINISSQKDLENKFLKEDCLAKIDMNSKKNDTLLIFHCEFSSYRGP
;
A
#
# COMPACT_ATOMS: atom_id res chain seq x y z
N MET A 1 -29.02 6.22 9.37
CA MET A 1 -27.62 6.64 9.20
C MET A 1 -26.76 5.51 9.77
N THR A 2 -26.40 4.54 8.93
CA THR A 2 -25.77 3.29 9.36
C THR A 2 -24.33 3.58 9.75
N LYS A 3 -23.95 3.36 11.02
CA LYS A 3 -22.56 3.42 11.45
C LYS A 3 -21.84 2.23 10.82
N LEU A 4 -20.92 2.49 9.89
CA LEU A 4 -19.95 1.50 9.44
C LEU A 4 -19.20 0.99 10.66
N THR A 5 -19.21 -0.32 10.88
CA THR A 5 -18.51 -0.94 12.00
C THR A 5 -17.05 -1.18 11.63
N PHE A 6 -16.16 -1.30 12.61
CA PHE A 6 -14.71 -1.55 12.40
C PHE A 6 -14.45 -2.83 11.57
N GLU A 7 -15.33 -3.82 11.67
CA GLU A 7 -15.25 -5.05 10.88
C GLU A 7 -15.53 -4.80 9.39
N ASP A 8 -16.37 -3.82 9.06
CA ASP A 8 -16.75 -3.46 7.69
C ASP A 8 -15.63 -2.75 6.92
N VAL A 9 -14.74 -2.02 7.61
CA VAL A 9 -13.58 -1.35 6.99
C VAL A 9 -12.44 -2.35 6.72
N SER A 10 -12.26 -3.34 7.62
CA SER A 10 -11.22 -4.36 7.48
C SER A 10 -11.48 -5.36 6.34
N LYS A 11 -12.75 -5.57 5.97
CA LYS A 11 -13.19 -6.38 4.83
C LYS A 11 -13.41 -5.53 3.57
N GLY A 12 -12.49 -4.63 3.25
CA GLY A 12 -12.47 -3.96 1.95
C GLY A 12 -12.26 -4.95 0.79
N ASN A 13 -12.03 -4.45 -0.43
CA ASN A 13 -11.67 -5.26 -1.60
C ASN A 13 -10.24 -5.84 -1.53
N SER A 14 -9.73 -6.11 -0.33
CA SER A 14 -8.42 -6.73 -0.12
C SER A 14 -8.46 -8.20 -0.55
N THR A 15 -7.34 -8.67 -1.08
CA THR A 15 -7.06 -10.10 -1.28
C THR A 15 -5.89 -10.60 -0.43
N LEU A 16 -5.38 -9.76 0.48
CA LEU A 16 -4.26 -10.08 1.38
C LEU A 16 -4.51 -11.36 2.18
N GLU A 17 -5.75 -11.59 2.63
CA GLU A 17 -6.15 -12.77 3.39
C GLU A 17 -6.07 -14.08 2.59
N LYS A 18 -5.99 -14.00 1.25
CA LYS A 18 -5.79 -15.15 0.35
C LYS A 18 -4.31 -15.43 0.09
N THR A 19 -3.42 -14.57 0.57
CA THR A 19 -1.97 -14.70 0.41
C THR A 19 -1.31 -15.26 1.65
N SER A 20 -0.05 -15.67 1.53
CA SER A 20 0.80 -16.07 2.66
C SER A 20 1.67 -14.92 3.18
N ILE A 21 1.28 -13.66 2.93
CA ILE A 21 1.98 -12.49 3.48
C ILE A 21 1.75 -12.44 4.99
N SER A 22 2.85 -12.42 5.75
CA SER A 22 2.80 -12.26 7.21
C SER A 22 2.58 -10.81 7.58
N THR A 23 1.53 -10.53 8.37
CA THR A 23 1.23 -9.19 8.86
C THR A 23 1.07 -9.17 10.38
N PHE A 24 1.21 -7.99 10.97
CA PHE A 24 0.90 -7.73 12.37
C PHE A 24 0.08 -6.44 12.50
N ASN A 25 -0.66 -6.31 13.59
CA ASN A 25 -1.48 -5.14 13.87
C ASN A 25 -0.88 -4.32 15.00
N VAL A 26 -0.92 -3.00 14.88
CA VAL A 26 -0.56 -2.06 15.95
C VAL A 26 -1.83 -1.51 16.58
N LYS A 27 -1.86 -1.39 17.90
CA LYS A 27 -3.05 -0.91 18.62
C LYS A 27 -3.37 0.52 18.19
N GLY A 28 -4.59 0.73 17.69
CA GLY A 28 -5.05 2.03 17.19
C GLY A 28 -4.81 2.27 15.70
N ASP A 29 -4.16 1.33 15.03
CA ASP A 29 -4.02 1.30 13.57
C ASP A 29 -5.11 0.42 12.95
N LEU A 30 -5.61 0.81 11.78
CA LEU A 30 -6.63 0.11 11.00
C LEU A 30 -6.02 -0.73 9.86
N ILE A 31 -4.74 -0.56 9.58
CA ILE A 31 -4.07 -1.13 8.41
C ILE A 31 -3.04 -2.18 8.88
N PRO A 32 -3.01 -3.36 8.22
CA PRO A 32 -2.02 -4.39 8.55
C PRO A 32 -0.60 -3.91 8.23
N ARG A 33 0.34 -4.24 9.11
CA ARG A 33 1.76 -3.92 8.95
C ARG A 33 2.57 -5.14 8.58
N ILE A 34 3.66 -4.90 7.87
CA ILE A 34 4.68 -5.91 7.55
C ILE A 34 6.00 -5.50 8.19
N ASP A 35 6.84 -6.49 8.52
CA ASP A 35 8.21 -6.22 8.95
C ASP A 35 9.15 -6.11 7.74
N VAL A 36 10.41 -5.77 8.01
CA VAL A 36 11.43 -5.62 6.96
C VAL A 36 11.69 -6.94 6.23
N ASN A 37 11.69 -8.08 6.94
CA ASN A 37 11.92 -9.39 6.32
C ASN A 37 10.83 -9.73 5.31
N GLN A 38 9.59 -9.43 5.67
CA GLN A 38 8.44 -9.65 4.82
C GLN A 38 8.45 -8.69 3.62
N PHE A 39 8.89 -7.45 3.83
CA PHE A 39 9.09 -6.50 2.74
C PHE A 39 10.13 -6.98 1.72
N VAL A 40 11.27 -7.52 2.18
CA VAL A 40 12.29 -8.11 1.29
C VAL A 40 11.71 -9.26 0.46
N LYS A 41 10.94 -10.18 1.05
CA LYS A 41 10.28 -11.26 0.27
C LYS A 41 9.36 -10.73 -0.82
N ILE A 42 8.67 -9.60 -0.56
CA ILE A 42 7.82 -8.96 -1.56
C ILE A 42 8.68 -8.40 -2.70
N LEU A 43 9.79 -7.73 -2.40
CA LEU A 43 10.73 -7.22 -3.41
C LEU A 43 11.35 -8.35 -4.25
N ASP A 44 11.64 -9.49 -3.62
CA ASP A 44 12.17 -10.69 -4.29
C ASP A 44 11.12 -11.41 -5.16
N GLY A 45 9.88 -10.92 -5.18
CA GLY A 45 8.82 -11.43 -6.05
C GLY A 45 8.17 -12.74 -5.57
N VAL A 46 8.35 -13.11 -4.30
CA VAL A 46 7.76 -14.32 -3.70
C VAL A 46 6.24 -14.37 -3.87
N TYR A 47 5.59 -13.21 -3.99
CA TYR A 47 4.13 -13.07 -4.07
C TYR A 47 3.60 -12.67 -5.45
N ASN A 48 4.41 -12.76 -6.51
CA ASN A 48 4.02 -12.36 -7.87
C ASN A 48 2.88 -13.20 -8.46
N GLU A 49 2.62 -14.38 -7.89
CA GLU A 49 1.48 -15.23 -8.26
C GLU A 49 0.13 -14.66 -7.78
N TYR A 50 0.16 -13.83 -6.73
CA TYR A 50 -1.02 -13.18 -6.16
C TYR A 50 -1.22 -11.78 -6.72
N PHE A 51 -0.14 -11.04 -6.96
CA PHE A 51 -0.20 -9.65 -7.37
C PHE A 51 0.45 -9.44 -8.74
N SER A 52 -0.33 -8.88 -9.66
CA SER A 52 0.17 -8.42 -10.97
C SER A 52 1.14 -7.25 -10.86
N LYS A 53 1.06 -6.50 -9.76
CA LYS A 53 1.80 -5.26 -9.55
C LYS A 53 2.01 -5.01 -8.07
N VAL A 54 3.21 -4.54 -7.71
CA VAL A 54 3.53 -4.01 -6.39
C VAL A 54 3.89 -2.54 -6.55
N LEU A 55 3.33 -1.67 -5.72
CA LEU A 55 3.63 -0.24 -5.67
C LEU A 55 4.10 0.13 -4.26
N ILE A 56 5.29 0.73 -4.19
CA ILE A 56 5.88 1.21 -2.95
C ILE A 56 5.70 2.73 -2.92
N ILE A 57 5.01 3.23 -1.90
CA ILE A 57 4.69 4.64 -1.73
C ILE A 57 5.50 5.18 -0.56
N ASP A 58 6.43 6.08 -0.87
CA ASP A 58 7.23 6.79 0.13
C ASP A 58 6.53 8.09 0.50
N CYS A 59 6.00 8.17 1.73
CA CYS A 59 5.28 9.32 2.26
C CYS A 59 6.17 10.36 2.95
N ARG A 60 7.50 10.22 2.87
CA ARG A 60 8.43 11.24 3.39
C ARG A 60 8.43 12.50 2.53
N PHE A 61 9.06 13.56 3.04
CA PHE A 61 9.26 14.76 2.25
C PHE A 61 10.19 14.50 1.07
N GLU A 62 10.01 15.27 0.00
CA GLU A 62 10.77 15.12 -1.25
C GLU A 62 12.29 15.15 -1.03
N TYR A 63 12.79 16.00 -0.13
CA TYR A 63 14.23 16.05 0.17
C TYR A 63 14.75 14.76 0.84
N GLU A 64 13.94 14.07 1.63
CA GLU A 64 14.30 12.79 2.26
C GLU A 64 14.33 11.67 1.20
N PHE A 65 13.35 11.67 0.29
CA PHE A 65 13.29 10.75 -0.83
C PHE A 65 14.49 10.93 -1.77
N ASN A 66 14.78 12.19 -2.15
CA ASN A 66 15.93 12.53 -3.00
C ASN A 66 17.28 12.23 -2.32
N GLY A 67 17.33 12.25 -0.99
CA GLY A 67 18.51 11.84 -0.21
C GLY A 67 18.75 10.33 -0.16
N GLY A 68 17.78 9.51 -0.60
CA GLY A 68 17.86 8.06 -0.65
C GLY A 68 16.50 7.42 -0.36
N HIS A 69 16.08 6.49 -1.21
CA HIS A 69 14.78 5.81 -1.14
C HIS A 69 14.90 4.36 -1.61
N ILE A 70 13.84 3.59 -1.39
CA ILE A 70 13.73 2.21 -1.88
C ILE A 70 13.59 2.23 -3.41
N ASP A 71 14.34 1.37 -4.10
CA ASP A 71 14.29 1.30 -5.56
C ASP A 71 12.86 1.08 -6.08
N GLY A 72 12.46 1.92 -7.03
CA GLY A 72 11.12 1.87 -7.64
C GLY A 72 10.00 2.47 -6.77
N ALA A 73 10.31 3.04 -5.60
CA ALA A 73 9.33 3.75 -4.80
C ALA A 73 8.85 5.05 -5.48
N ILE A 74 7.60 5.40 -5.25
CA ILE A 74 6.96 6.62 -5.73
C ILE A 74 6.80 7.56 -4.52
N ASN A 75 7.39 8.75 -4.58
CA ASN A 75 7.20 9.75 -3.53
C ASN A 75 5.82 10.40 -3.62
N ILE A 76 5.04 10.32 -2.55
CA ILE A 76 3.76 11.01 -2.39
C ILE A 76 3.68 11.54 -0.96
N SER A 77 4.05 12.80 -0.77
CA SER A 77 4.22 13.41 0.55
C SER A 77 2.95 14.10 1.10
N SER A 78 1.85 14.14 0.34
CA SER A 78 0.61 14.80 0.78
C SER A 78 -0.63 13.96 0.48
N GLN A 79 -1.63 14.04 1.37
CA GLN A 79 -2.92 13.37 1.18
C GLN A 79 -3.60 13.84 -0.11
N LYS A 80 -3.52 15.13 -0.43
CA LYS A 80 -4.09 15.69 -1.66
C LYS A 80 -3.46 15.07 -2.90
N ASP A 81 -2.14 14.88 -2.90
CA ASP A 81 -1.44 14.26 -4.02
C ASP A 81 -1.75 12.77 -4.12
N LEU A 82 -1.92 12.09 -2.98
CA LEU A 82 -2.38 10.72 -2.92
C LEU A 82 -3.78 10.57 -3.52
N GLU A 83 -4.72 11.41 -3.11
CA GLU A 83 -6.09 11.44 -3.64
C GLU A 83 -6.08 11.78 -5.14
N ASN A 84 -5.29 12.75 -5.58
CA ASN A 84 -5.16 13.04 -7.01
C ASN A 84 -4.56 11.87 -7.79
N LYS A 85 -3.57 11.16 -7.22
CA LYS A 85 -2.90 10.04 -7.88
C LYS A 85 -3.80 8.82 -7.98
N PHE A 86 -4.51 8.48 -6.90
CA PHE A 86 -5.26 7.23 -6.80
C PHE A 86 -6.77 7.40 -7.04
N LEU A 87 -7.38 8.55 -6.73
CA LEU A 87 -8.83 8.75 -6.84
C LEU A 87 -9.24 9.56 -8.08
N LYS A 88 -8.38 10.45 -8.61
CA LYS A 88 -8.66 11.20 -9.83
C LYS A 88 -8.13 10.45 -11.06
N GLU A 89 -8.95 9.48 -11.49
CA GLU A 89 -9.12 8.88 -12.82
C GLU A 89 -7.92 8.47 -13.71
N ASP A 90 -6.67 8.92 -13.53
CA ASP A 90 -5.62 8.72 -14.55
C ASP A 90 -4.59 7.62 -14.26
N CYS A 91 -4.41 7.20 -13.00
CA CYS A 91 -3.40 6.16 -12.67
C CYS A 91 -4.00 4.78 -12.43
N LEU A 92 -5.20 4.69 -11.82
CA LEU A 92 -5.89 3.41 -11.62
C LEU A 92 -6.70 2.98 -12.85
N ALA A 93 -7.13 3.89 -13.74
CA ALA A 93 -7.83 3.49 -14.97
C ALA A 93 -6.93 2.77 -15.99
N LYS A 94 -5.59 2.89 -15.85
CA LYS A 94 -4.61 2.09 -16.60
C LYS A 94 -4.35 0.72 -15.97
N ILE A 95 -4.84 0.47 -14.76
CA ILE A 95 -4.92 -0.87 -14.19
C ILE A 95 -6.19 -1.47 -14.79
N ASP A 96 -6.03 -2.30 -15.82
CA ASP A 96 -7.10 -2.90 -16.60
C ASP A 96 -8.09 -3.63 -15.68
N MET A 97 -9.18 -2.95 -15.30
CA MET A 97 -10.18 -3.50 -14.37
C MET A 97 -10.98 -4.68 -14.97
N ASN A 98 -10.80 -4.99 -16.25
CA ASN A 98 -11.40 -6.15 -16.92
C ASN A 98 -10.52 -7.42 -16.85
N SER A 99 -9.28 -7.31 -16.39
CA SER A 99 -8.40 -8.45 -16.24
C SER A 99 -8.58 -9.06 -14.85
N LYS A 100 -9.16 -10.27 -14.80
CA LYS A 100 -9.41 -11.10 -13.58
C LYS A 100 -8.14 -11.44 -12.75
N LYS A 101 -6.98 -10.84 -13.07
CA LYS A 101 -5.64 -11.07 -12.50
C LYS A 101 -5.01 -9.83 -11.85
N ASN A 102 -5.73 -8.72 -11.72
CA ASN A 102 -5.12 -7.42 -11.44
C ASN A 102 -5.19 -6.98 -9.97
N ASP A 103 -4.81 -7.87 -9.05
CA ASP A 103 -4.57 -7.43 -7.68
C ASP A 103 -3.25 -6.65 -7.65
N THR A 104 -3.33 -5.39 -7.22
CA THR A 104 -2.17 -4.51 -7.02
C THR A 104 -1.90 -4.41 -5.53
N LEU A 105 -0.71 -4.78 -5.09
CA LEU A 105 -0.28 -4.61 -3.71
C LEU A 105 0.28 -3.18 -3.52
N LEU A 106 -0.35 -2.41 -2.64
CA LEU A 106 0.12 -1.09 -2.22
C LEU A 106 0.86 -1.21 -0.89
N ILE A 107 2.08 -0.68 -0.82
CA ILE A 107 2.88 -0.64 0.40
C ILE A 107 3.22 0.82 0.69
N PHE A 108 2.81 1.30 1.87
CA PHE A 108 3.10 2.65 2.34
C PHE A 108 4.20 2.61 3.39
N HIS A 109 5.12 3.57 3.33
CA HIS A 109 6.10 3.78 4.41
C HIS A 109 6.41 5.26 4.62
N CYS A 110 6.88 5.60 5.82
CA CYS A 110 7.51 6.90 6.09
C CYS A 110 8.69 6.71 7.06
N GLU A 111 9.25 7.78 7.62
CA GLU A 111 10.44 7.74 8.48
C GLU A 111 10.29 6.82 9.70
N PHE A 112 9.14 6.90 10.39
CA PHE A 112 8.82 6.05 11.55
C PHE A 112 7.54 5.23 11.36
N SER A 113 6.92 5.29 10.18
CA SER A 113 5.59 4.71 9.89
C SER A 113 4.55 4.98 10.98
N SER A 114 4.60 6.14 11.66
CA SER A 114 3.79 6.41 12.87
C SER A 114 2.96 7.70 12.83
N TYR A 115 3.27 8.62 11.90
CA TYR A 115 2.61 9.94 11.84
C TYR A 115 2.28 10.43 10.42
N ARG A 116 3.06 10.04 9.40
CA ARG A 116 2.96 10.59 8.03
C ARG A 116 2.43 9.61 6.98
N GLY A 117 2.68 8.32 7.17
CA GLY A 117 1.95 7.24 6.51
C GLY A 117 0.89 6.67 7.46
N PRO A 118 -0.11 5.92 6.94
CA PRO A 118 -1.02 5.16 7.79
C PRO A 118 -0.28 4.25 8.79
#